data_AF-A0A8T4HU89-F1
#
_entry.id   AF-A0A8T4HU89-F1
#
_cell.length_a   1.000
_cell.length_b   1.000
_cell.length_c   1.000
_cell.angle_alpha   90.00
_cell.angle_beta   90.00
_cell.angle_gamma   90.00
#
_symmetry.space_group_name_H-M   'P 1'
#
loop_
_entity.id
_entity.type
_entity.pdbx_description
1 polymer ?
#
loop_
_entity_poly.entity_id
_entity_poly.type
_entity_poly.pdbx_seq_one_letter_code
_entity_poly.pdbx_strand_id
1 'polypeptide(L)'
;MRIALLTEGGYPYVRGESALWCDRLLRGLDGHEFAVFALSRSARQEEAGWCALPPNVARVRTAPLWGPGPATGGVRGLACGSYGRRDKRRFREHFTALAEAVCRTEADADPATGQADRFAAGLYGLAELAAERGGLATALRSESAVRILESVCRAPGALPAAHAAQVPDLLAVVERLERALRPLSLDWYGQRGQDPGLSAADLCHAVGAGPAALPGLLAKRAYGVPLLITEYGVRLREHYLTSAAGAVARGVAGAPVRALLASFQRRLAREAYAQAQLITPGNSHARRWQQRCGADNERLRTVYPGMDAAPFEAVGEQTTL
;
A
#
# COMPACT_ATOMS: atom_id res chain seq x y z
N MET A 1 -24.70 1.04 -4.43
CA MET A 1 -23.37 0.79 -5.05
C MET A 1 -22.63 -0.25 -4.22
N ARG A 2 -21.73 -1.00 -4.85
CA ARG A 2 -20.78 -1.93 -4.24
C ARG A 2 -19.43 -1.25 -4.05
N ILE A 3 -19.01 -1.09 -2.81
CA ILE A 3 -17.77 -0.40 -2.44
C ILE A 3 -16.78 -1.42 -1.90
N ALA A 4 -15.61 -1.53 -2.54
CA ALA A 4 -14.49 -2.32 -2.03
C ALA A 4 -13.63 -1.47 -1.10
N LEU A 5 -13.73 -1.68 0.21
CA LEU A 5 -12.90 -1.00 1.21
C LEU A 5 -11.55 -1.72 1.33
N LEU A 6 -10.46 -1.04 0.99
CA LEU A 6 -9.11 -1.59 1.03
C LEU A 6 -8.35 -1.03 2.23
N THR A 7 -7.88 -1.89 3.13
CA THR A 7 -7.25 -1.47 4.39
C THR A 7 -5.93 -2.18 4.62
N GLU A 8 -5.03 -1.53 5.37
CA GLU A 8 -3.79 -2.12 5.85
C GLU A 8 -3.66 -1.86 7.35
N GLY A 9 -3.58 -2.93 8.13
CA GLY A 9 -3.39 -2.85 9.57
C GLY A 9 -4.52 -2.14 10.32
N GLY A 10 -5.63 -1.85 9.66
CA GLY A 10 -6.79 -1.13 10.17
C GLY A 10 -8.00 -2.05 10.35
N TYR A 11 -9.16 -1.61 9.86
CA TYR A 11 -10.39 -2.41 9.82
C TYR A 11 -10.19 -3.70 9.00
N PRO A 12 -10.80 -4.84 9.37
CA PRO A 12 -11.76 -5.03 10.47
C PRO A 12 -11.11 -5.34 11.82
N TYR A 13 -9.78 -5.27 11.95
CA TYR A 13 -9.10 -5.65 13.18
C TYR A 13 -9.35 -4.66 14.32
N VAL A 14 -9.69 -5.16 15.51
CA VAL A 14 -10.09 -4.35 16.69
C VAL A 14 -9.03 -3.31 17.08
N ARG A 15 -7.75 -3.67 16.96
CA ARG A 15 -6.62 -2.79 17.32
C ARG A 15 -6.08 -1.96 16.15
N GLY A 16 -6.86 -1.81 15.07
CA GLY A 16 -6.42 -1.11 13.88
C GLY A 16 -6.51 0.42 14.01
N GLU A 17 -5.48 1.13 13.56
CA GLU A 17 -5.36 2.60 13.66
C GLU A 17 -6.53 3.36 12.97
N SER A 18 -7.13 2.76 11.93
CA SER A 18 -8.29 3.31 11.22
C SER A 18 -9.60 2.59 11.50
N ALA A 19 -9.63 1.62 12.42
CA ALA A 19 -10.77 0.71 12.58
C ALA A 19 -12.06 1.46 12.99
N LEU A 20 -11.98 2.36 13.97
CA LEU A 20 -13.14 3.14 14.43
C LEU A 20 -13.71 4.05 13.34
N TRP A 21 -12.84 4.66 12.54
CA TRP A 21 -13.29 5.52 11.45
C TRP A 21 -13.97 4.71 10.33
N CYS A 22 -13.37 3.58 9.93
CA CYS A 22 -13.99 2.69 8.95
C CYS A 22 -15.33 2.16 9.44
N ASP A 23 -15.45 1.76 10.71
CA ASP A 23 -16.70 1.29 11.29
C ASP A 23 -17.80 2.37 11.21
N ARG A 24 -17.49 3.61 11.58
CA ARG A 24 -18.41 4.75 11.42
C ARG A 24 -18.80 4.99 9.97
N LEU A 25 -17.84 4.95 9.05
CA LEU A 25 -18.09 5.12 7.62
C LEU A 25 -19.08 4.06 7.10
N LEU A 26 -18.82 2.79 7.43
CA LEU A 26 -19.65 1.68 6.98
C LEU A 26 -21.06 1.76 7.56
N ARG A 27 -21.20 2.12 8.85
CA ARG A 27 -22.51 2.31 9.48
C ARG A 27 -23.27 3.53 8.97
N GLY A 28 -22.56 4.62 8.67
CA GLY A 28 -23.17 5.86 8.16
C GLY A 28 -23.55 5.80 6.68
N LEU A 29 -23.08 4.79 5.95
CA LEU A 29 -23.38 4.56 4.53
C LEU A 29 -24.13 3.22 4.35
N ASP A 30 -25.15 2.97 5.17
CA ASP A 30 -25.95 1.75 5.19
C ASP A 30 -26.71 1.46 3.87
N GLY A 31 -26.99 2.49 3.06
CA GLY A 31 -27.52 2.36 1.70
C GLY A 31 -26.53 1.79 0.66
N HIS A 32 -25.29 1.50 1.04
CA HIS A 32 -24.25 0.94 0.18
C HIS A 32 -23.76 -0.42 0.69
N GLU A 33 -23.47 -1.33 -0.24
CA GLU A 33 -22.91 -2.65 0.06
C GLU A 33 -21.37 -2.54 0.10
N PHE A 34 -20.75 -3.07 1.15
CA PHE A 34 -19.29 -3.08 1.33
C PHE A 34 -18.70 -4.49 1.22
N ALA A 35 -17.61 -4.58 0.49
CA ALA A 35 -16.68 -5.71 0.54
C ALA A 35 -15.34 -5.23 1.11
N VAL A 36 -14.88 -5.85 2.19
CA VAL A 36 -13.67 -5.42 2.91
C VAL A 36 -12.50 -6.30 2.47
N PHE A 37 -11.42 -5.66 2.04
CA PHE A 37 -10.18 -6.33 1.66
C PHE A 37 -9.05 -5.80 2.55
N ALA A 38 -8.69 -6.59 3.56
CA ALA A 38 -7.81 -6.15 4.63
C ALA A 38 -6.45 -6.85 4.61
N LEU A 39 -5.39 -6.04 4.57
CA LEU A 39 -4.01 -6.47 4.68
C LEU A 39 -3.58 -6.44 6.15
N SER A 40 -3.24 -7.58 6.74
CA SER A 40 -2.78 -7.63 8.14
C SER A 40 -1.28 -7.34 8.25
N ARG A 41 -0.86 -6.73 9.37
CA ARG A 41 0.56 -6.38 9.60
C ARG A 41 1.31 -7.31 10.56
N SER A 42 0.60 -8.13 11.34
CA SER A 42 1.22 -9.04 12.33
C SER A 42 0.28 -10.16 12.78
N ALA A 43 0.84 -11.26 13.32
CA ALA A 43 0.10 -12.34 13.97
C ALA A 43 -0.83 -11.83 15.08
N ARG A 44 -0.27 -11.02 15.98
CA ARG A 44 -0.97 -10.40 17.10
C ARG A 44 -2.23 -9.65 16.68
N GLN A 45 -2.21 -9.04 15.49
CA GLN A 45 -3.36 -8.32 14.98
C GLN A 45 -4.49 -9.27 14.54
N GLU A 46 -4.15 -10.39 13.91
CA GLU A 46 -5.12 -11.41 13.51
C GLU A 46 -5.69 -12.13 14.74
N GLU A 47 -4.84 -12.44 15.72
CA GLU A 47 -5.23 -13.04 17.01
C GLU A 47 -6.18 -12.14 17.82
N ALA A 48 -6.07 -10.82 17.68
CA ALA A 48 -6.95 -9.88 18.36
C ALA A 48 -8.40 -9.89 17.82
N GLY A 49 -8.65 -10.56 16.69
CA GLY A 49 -9.97 -10.70 16.10
C GLY A 49 -10.49 -9.45 15.40
N TRP A 50 -11.74 -9.56 14.93
CA TRP A 50 -12.44 -8.50 14.20
C TRP A 50 -13.45 -7.78 15.09
N CYS A 51 -13.73 -6.52 14.79
CA CYS A 51 -14.88 -5.82 15.36
C CYS A 51 -16.20 -6.36 14.78
N ALA A 52 -17.33 -6.05 15.44
CA ALA A 52 -18.65 -6.41 14.96
C ALA A 52 -18.94 -5.70 13.63
N LEU A 53 -19.09 -6.48 12.55
CA LEU A 53 -19.32 -5.96 11.21
C LEU A 53 -20.78 -5.49 11.07
N PRO A 54 -21.04 -4.32 10.45
CA PRO A 54 -22.40 -3.89 10.14
C PRO A 54 -23.03 -4.73 9.02
N PRO A 55 -24.36 -4.80 8.93
CA PRO A 55 -25.08 -5.72 8.04
C PRO A 55 -24.85 -5.44 6.56
N ASN A 56 -24.42 -4.24 6.21
CA ASN A 56 -24.08 -3.86 4.85
C ASN A 56 -22.66 -4.30 4.42
N VAL A 57 -21.89 -4.96 5.30
CA VAL A 57 -20.65 -5.66 4.91
C VAL A 57 -21.00 -7.04 4.41
N ALA A 58 -21.07 -7.20 3.09
CA ALA A 58 -21.39 -8.46 2.46
C ALA A 58 -20.26 -9.49 2.60
N ARG A 59 -18.98 -9.04 2.56
CA ARG A 59 -17.81 -9.92 2.53
C ARG A 59 -16.58 -9.29 3.17
N VAL A 60 -15.72 -10.15 3.71
CA VAL A 60 -14.38 -9.78 4.18
C VAL A 60 -13.36 -10.77 3.62
N ARG A 61 -12.31 -10.26 2.97
CA ARG A 61 -11.15 -11.02 2.53
C ARG A 61 -9.91 -10.44 3.19
N THR A 62 -9.06 -11.32 3.72
CA THR A 62 -7.84 -10.89 4.43
C THR A 62 -6.60 -11.53 3.80
N ALA A 63 -5.48 -10.81 3.81
CA ALA A 63 -4.18 -11.35 3.40
C ALA A 63 -3.04 -10.80 4.27
N PRO A 64 -2.07 -11.63 4.70
CA PRO A 64 -0.99 -11.17 5.55
C PRO A 64 0.17 -10.53 4.77
N LEU A 65 0.59 -9.33 5.20
CA LEU A 65 1.85 -8.72 4.76
C LEU A 65 3.07 -9.18 5.59
N TRP A 66 2.86 -10.10 6.53
CA TRP A 66 3.87 -10.60 7.46
C TRP A 66 4.01 -12.13 7.34
N GLY A 67 4.97 -12.70 8.07
CA GLY A 67 5.25 -14.13 8.00
C GLY A 67 5.96 -14.55 6.70
N PRO A 68 6.18 -15.85 6.48
CA PRO A 68 6.69 -16.36 5.22
C PRO A 68 5.76 -15.94 4.07
N GLY A 69 6.33 -15.77 2.86
CA GLY A 69 5.50 -15.60 1.65
C GLY A 69 4.51 -16.77 1.53
N PRO A 70 3.38 -16.62 0.81
CA PRO A 70 2.39 -17.69 0.67
C PRO A 70 3.11 -18.99 0.32
N ALA A 71 3.04 -19.96 1.24
CA ALA A 71 3.73 -21.23 1.11
C ALA A 71 3.24 -21.93 -0.16
N THR A 72 4.15 -22.65 -0.81
CA THR A 72 3.91 -23.54 -1.96
C THR A 72 3.04 -24.75 -1.61
N GLY A 73 1.88 -24.54 -0.97
CA GLY A 73 0.97 -25.61 -0.57
C GLY A 73 -0.36 -25.07 -0.08
N GLY A 74 -1.44 -25.44 -0.76
CA GLY A 74 -2.79 -25.42 -0.18
C GLY A 74 -3.94 -25.13 -1.13
N VAL A 75 -3.80 -24.22 -2.10
CA VAL A 75 -4.86 -23.97 -3.08
C VAL A 75 -4.58 -24.77 -4.34
N ARG A 76 -5.26 -25.93 -4.45
CA ARG A 76 -5.32 -26.74 -5.67
C ARG A 76 -5.77 -25.85 -6.84
N GLY A 77 -4.81 -25.41 -7.66
CA GLY A 77 -5.10 -24.72 -8.93
C GLY A 77 -3.98 -23.82 -9.47
N LEU A 78 -3.14 -23.24 -8.61
CA LEU A 78 -2.07 -22.33 -9.04
C LEU A 78 -0.76 -22.73 -8.36
N ALA A 79 -0.14 -23.82 -8.83
CA ALA A 79 1.29 -23.98 -8.61
C ALA A 79 1.96 -22.74 -9.21
N CYS A 80 2.53 -21.88 -8.37
CA CYS A 80 3.35 -20.76 -8.82
C CYS A 80 4.49 -21.37 -9.65
N GLY A 81 4.32 -21.38 -10.97
CA GLY A 81 5.21 -22.07 -11.88
C GLY A 81 6.61 -21.51 -11.73
N SER A 82 7.63 -22.38 -11.66
CA SER A 82 9.01 -21.90 -11.61
C SER A 82 9.23 -20.96 -12.80
N TYR A 83 9.68 -19.73 -12.54
CA TYR A 83 9.85 -18.75 -13.61
C TYR A 83 10.77 -19.30 -14.70
N GLY A 84 10.28 -19.31 -15.95
CA GLY A 84 11.08 -19.65 -17.11
C GLY A 84 12.13 -18.57 -17.39
N ARG A 85 13.03 -18.81 -18.36
CA ARG A 85 14.05 -17.81 -18.76
C ARG A 85 13.43 -16.46 -19.15
N ARG A 86 12.30 -16.49 -19.87
CA ARG A 86 11.56 -15.28 -20.28
C ARG A 86 10.97 -14.54 -19.08
N ASP A 87 10.35 -15.26 -18.14
CA ASP A 87 9.77 -14.66 -16.94
C ASP A 87 10.84 -14.04 -16.04
N LYS A 88 11.99 -14.72 -15.87
CA LYS A 88 13.15 -14.17 -15.16
C LYS A 88 13.67 -12.89 -15.82
N ARG A 89 13.68 -12.81 -17.15
CA ARG A 89 14.07 -11.59 -17.88
C ARG A 89 13.07 -10.45 -17.63
N ARG A 90 11.77 -10.70 -17.76
CA ARG A 90 10.71 -9.72 -17.47
C ARG A 90 10.77 -9.23 -16.02
N PHE A 91 10.94 -10.15 -15.07
CA PHE A 91 11.14 -9.79 -13.67
C PHE A 91 12.32 -8.85 -13.50
N ARG A 92 13.49 -9.19 -14.05
CA ARG A 92 14.69 -8.36 -13.97
C ARG A 92 14.45 -6.97 -14.57
N GLU A 93 13.79 -6.91 -15.72
CA GLU A 93 13.46 -5.65 -16.40
C GLU A 93 12.56 -4.75 -15.53
N HIS A 94 11.41 -5.27 -15.09
CA HIS A 94 10.46 -4.50 -14.30
C HIS A 94 10.97 -4.16 -12.90
N PHE A 95 11.69 -5.09 -12.26
CA PHE A 95 12.30 -4.83 -10.95
C PHE A 95 13.46 -3.84 -11.03
N THR A 96 14.23 -3.84 -12.12
CA THR A 96 15.27 -2.82 -12.35
C THR A 96 14.64 -1.44 -12.51
N ALA A 97 13.60 -1.30 -13.33
CA ALA A 97 12.88 -0.03 -13.49
C ALA A 97 12.32 0.50 -12.16
N LEU A 98 11.73 -0.38 -11.35
CA LEU A 98 11.26 -0.05 -10.01
C LEU A 98 12.42 0.39 -9.09
N ALA A 99 13.50 -0.40 -9.03
CA ALA A 99 14.67 -0.14 -8.19
C ALA A 99 15.38 1.17 -8.57
N GLU A 100 15.57 1.44 -9.87
CA GLU A 100 16.16 2.67 -10.39
C GLU A 100 15.34 3.90 -10.01
N ALA A 101 14.01 3.81 -10.09
CA ALA A 101 13.16 4.87 -9.58
C ALA A 101 13.44 5.05 -8.08
N VAL A 102 13.29 4.01 -7.26
CA VAL A 102 13.47 4.08 -5.81
C VAL A 102 14.83 4.64 -5.40
N CYS A 103 15.90 4.32 -6.11
CA CYS A 103 17.25 4.73 -5.74
C CYS A 103 17.63 6.14 -6.20
N ARG A 104 16.80 6.86 -6.97
CA ARG A 104 17.13 8.21 -7.46
C ARG A 104 16.30 9.30 -6.76
N THR A 105 16.89 10.47 -6.62
CA THR A 105 16.24 11.72 -6.19
C THR A 105 15.23 12.22 -7.23
N GLU A 106 14.20 12.94 -6.77
CA GLU A 106 13.27 13.66 -7.65
C GLU A 106 13.87 14.96 -8.21
N ALA A 107 14.89 15.53 -7.56
CA ALA A 107 15.55 16.76 -8.02
C ALA A 107 16.34 16.58 -9.33
N ASP A 108 16.82 15.35 -9.59
CA ASP A 108 17.46 14.97 -10.86
C ASP A 108 16.45 14.42 -11.87
N ALA A 109 15.15 14.42 -11.51
CA ALA A 109 14.09 14.10 -12.45
C ALA A 109 13.75 15.36 -13.24
N ASP A 110 14.31 15.47 -14.44
CA ASP A 110 13.81 16.42 -15.43
C ASP A 110 12.30 16.12 -15.61
N PRO A 111 11.41 17.11 -15.47
CA PRO A 111 9.95 16.92 -15.58
C PRO A 111 9.52 16.31 -16.92
N ALA A 112 10.39 16.33 -17.95
CA ALA A 112 10.19 15.64 -19.21
C ALA A 112 10.65 14.16 -19.24
N THR A 113 11.38 13.65 -18.23
CA THR A 113 12.17 12.39 -18.30
C THR A 113 11.58 11.15 -17.63
N GLY A 114 10.27 11.12 -17.34
CA GLY A 114 9.55 9.85 -17.11
C GLY A 114 10.00 9.04 -15.89
N GLN A 115 10.50 9.64 -14.81
CA GLN A 115 10.89 8.91 -13.60
C GLN A 115 9.67 8.37 -12.82
N ALA A 116 8.56 9.12 -12.80
CA ALA A 116 7.26 8.62 -12.33
C ALA A 116 6.77 7.48 -13.23
N ASP A 117 6.94 7.64 -14.54
CA ASP A 117 6.62 6.60 -15.53
C ASP A 117 7.45 5.33 -15.32
N ARG A 118 8.73 5.44 -14.95
CA ARG A 118 9.59 4.28 -14.62
C ARG A 118 9.10 3.51 -13.40
N PHE A 119 8.71 4.21 -12.33
CA PHE A 119 8.15 3.55 -11.14
C PHE A 119 6.85 2.82 -11.49
N ALA A 120 5.93 3.50 -12.18
CA ALA A 120 4.67 2.92 -12.63
C ALA A 120 4.90 1.72 -13.57
N ALA A 121 5.76 1.87 -14.58
CA ALA A 121 6.09 0.79 -15.53
C ALA A 121 6.69 -0.45 -14.82
N GLY A 122 7.59 -0.23 -13.86
CA GLY A 122 8.13 -1.31 -13.02
C GLY A 122 7.06 -1.97 -12.16
N LEU A 123 6.24 -1.18 -11.46
CA LEU A 123 5.18 -1.67 -10.58
C LEU A 123 4.14 -2.49 -11.34
N TYR A 124 3.62 -1.94 -12.44
CA TYR A 124 2.58 -2.59 -13.23
C TYR A 124 3.10 -3.77 -14.05
N GLY A 125 4.34 -3.72 -14.55
CA GLY A 125 4.96 -4.88 -15.19
C GLY A 125 5.19 -6.05 -14.23
N LEU A 126 5.54 -5.76 -12.96
CA LEU A 126 5.57 -6.78 -11.91
C LEU A 126 4.17 -7.32 -11.61
N ALA A 127 3.14 -6.47 -11.59
CA ALA A 127 1.76 -6.89 -11.37
C ALA A 127 1.24 -7.82 -12.47
N GLU A 128 1.51 -7.50 -13.73
CA GLU A 128 1.19 -8.34 -14.89
C GLU A 128 1.88 -9.70 -14.79
N LEU A 129 3.18 -9.71 -14.45
CA LEU A 129 3.92 -10.96 -14.24
C LEU A 129 3.35 -11.77 -13.06
N ALA A 130 2.95 -11.10 -11.98
CA ALA A 130 2.34 -11.73 -10.81
C ALA A 130 1.00 -12.40 -11.17
N ALA A 131 0.15 -11.70 -11.94
CA ALA A 131 -1.14 -12.21 -12.38
C ALA A 131 -0.99 -13.43 -13.31
N GLU A 132 0.00 -13.42 -14.21
CA GLU A 132 0.26 -14.53 -15.14
C GLU A 132 0.85 -15.77 -14.46
N ARG A 133 1.64 -15.59 -13.40
CA ARG A 133 2.46 -16.68 -12.78
C ARG A 133 2.06 -17.03 -11.35
N GLY A 134 1.09 -16.34 -10.78
CA GLY A 134 0.56 -16.62 -9.43
C GLY A 134 1.52 -16.24 -8.30
N GLY A 135 2.41 -15.27 -8.50
CA GLY A 135 3.24 -14.75 -7.40
C GLY A 135 4.58 -14.12 -7.78
N LEU A 136 5.04 -13.19 -6.95
CA LEU A 136 6.37 -12.55 -7.02
C LEU A 136 7.32 -12.96 -5.88
N ALA A 137 6.81 -13.62 -4.83
CA ALA A 137 7.52 -13.79 -3.56
C ALA A 137 8.90 -14.45 -3.72
N THR A 138 8.98 -15.52 -4.52
CA THR A 138 10.25 -16.24 -4.79
C THR A 138 11.22 -15.40 -5.62
N ALA A 139 10.71 -14.65 -6.60
CA ALA A 139 11.53 -13.81 -7.46
C ALA A 139 12.10 -12.60 -6.69
N LEU A 140 11.27 -11.96 -5.86
CA LEU A 140 11.70 -10.85 -5.01
C LEU A 140 12.75 -11.30 -3.98
N ARG A 141 12.62 -12.50 -3.39
CA ARG A 141 13.63 -13.05 -2.47
C ARG A 141 14.87 -13.67 -3.15
N SER A 142 15.03 -13.50 -4.46
CA SER A 142 16.14 -14.11 -5.20
C SER A 142 17.44 -13.30 -5.08
N GLU A 143 18.57 -13.97 -5.28
CA GLU A 143 19.88 -13.30 -5.43
C GLU A 143 19.86 -12.26 -6.55
N SER A 144 19.09 -12.50 -7.63
CA SER A 144 18.95 -11.55 -8.73
C SER A 144 18.35 -10.22 -8.28
N ALA A 145 17.41 -10.22 -7.33
CA ALA A 145 16.82 -8.99 -6.80
C ALA A 145 17.84 -8.20 -5.97
N VAL A 146 18.63 -8.89 -5.14
CA VAL A 146 19.70 -8.27 -4.34
C VAL A 146 20.76 -7.65 -5.24
N ARG A 147 21.23 -8.37 -6.26
CA ARG A 147 22.23 -7.88 -7.23
C ARG A 147 21.73 -6.66 -8.01
N ILE A 148 20.44 -6.60 -8.35
CA ILE A 148 19.83 -5.43 -9.00
C ILE A 148 19.85 -4.22 -8.05
N LEU A 149 19.43 -4.39 -6.79
CA LEU A 149 19.50 -3.28 -5.84
C LEU A 149 20.93 -2.84 -5.59
N GLU A 150 21.87 -3.78 -5.46
CA GLU A 150 23.29 -3.48 -5.32
C GLU A 150 23.82 -2.65 -6.48
N SER A 151 23.54 -3.05 -7.73
CA SER A 151 24.01 -2.33 -8.91
C SER A 151 23.41 -0.94 -9.01
N VAL A 152 22.12 -0.80 -8.72
CA VAL A 152 21.42 0.49 -8.78
C VAL A 152 21.86 1.42 -7.64
N CYS A 153 22.12 0.91 -6.44
CA CYS A 153 22.60 1.71 -5.31
C CYS A 153 24.01 2.29 -5.54
N ARG A 154 24.82 1.64 -6.40
CA ARG A 154 26.15 2.10 -6.80
C ARG A 154 26.16 2.93 -8.09
N ALA A 155 25.02 3.04 -8.77
CA ALA A 155 24.94 3.78 -10.02
C ALA A 155 25.05 5.30 -9.79
N PRO A 156 25.64 6.06 -10.72
CA PRO A 156 25.64 7.51 -10.66
C PRO A 156 24.22 8.08 -10.52
N GLY A 157 24.04 9.06 -9.63
CA GLY A 157 22.73 9.67 -9.33
C GLY A 157 21.87 8.87 -8.34
N ALA A 158 22.40 7.81 -7.73
CA ALA A 158 21.72 7.14 -6.63
C ALA A 158 21.68 8.02 -5.36
N LEU A 159 20.73 7.75 -4.46
CA LEU A 159 20.62 8.43 -3.17
C LEU A 159 21.95 8.34 -2.41
N PRO A 160 22.47 9.43 -1.82
CA PRO A 160 23.74 9.40 -1.10
C PRO A 160 23.78 8.32 -0.01
N ALA A 161 22.68 8.17 0.74
CA ALA A 161 22.56 7.14 1.77
C ALA A 161 22.54 5.70 1.21
N ALA A 162 22.12 5.50 -0.04
CA ALA A 162 22.07 4.17 -0.67
C ALA A 162 23.46 3.67 -1.09
N HIS A 163 24.41 4.57 -1.39
CA HIS A 163 25.78 4.18 -1.77
C HIS A 163 26.52 3.40 -0.68
N ALA A 164 26.16 3.65 0.58
CA ALA A 164 26.74 2.97 1.74
C ALA A 164 26.09 1.60 2.04
N ALA A 165 25.06 1.18 1.30
CA ALA A 165 24.32 -0.05 1.55
C ALA A 165 25.23 -1.28 1.51
N GLN A 166 25.21 -2.07 2.59
CA GLN A 166 25.86 -3.37 2.65
C GLN A 166 24.86 -4.49 2.33
N VAL A 167 25.36 -5.71 2.11
CA VAL A 167 24.51 -6.88 1.80
C VAL A 167 23.36 -7.07 2.82
N PRO A 168 23.58 -6.95 4.15
CA PRO A 168 22.47 -7.03 5.12
C PRO A 168 21.41 -5.95 4.94
N ASP A 169 21.80 -4.73 4.55
CA ASP A 169 20.85 -3.64 4.26
C ASP A 169 20.00 -3.98 3.03
N LEU A 170 20.65 -4.46 1.96
CA LEU A 170 19.96 -4.84 0.72
C LEU A 170 18.98 -6.00 0.96
N LEU A 171 19.37 -7.00 1.74
CA LEU A 171 18.48 -8.10 2.14
C LEU A 171 17.26 -7.58 2.93
N ALA A 172 17.47 -6.68 3.88
CA ALA A 172 16.40 -6.05 4.65
C ALA A 172 15.44 -5.24 3.75
N VAL A 173 15.98 -4.51 2.77
CA VAL A 173 15.18 -3.77 1.78
C VAL A 173 14.36 -4.72 0.92
N VAL A 174 14.97 -5.77 0.35
CA VAL A 174 14.27 -6.79 -0.44
C VAL A 174 13.13 -7.43 0.35
N GLU A 175 13.39 -7.82 1.61
CA GLU A 175 12.38 -8.42 2.46
C GLU A 175 11.20 -7.48 2.71
N ARG A 176 11.45 -6.18 2.90
CA ARG A 176 10.39 -5.19 3.11
C ARG A 176 9.64 -4.86 1.83
N LEU A 177 10.33 -4.79 0.69
CA LEU A 177 9.70 -4.61 -0.62
C LEU A 177 8.83 -5.81 -0.98
N GLU A 178 9.29 -7.04 -0.72
CA GLU A 178 8.47 -8.23 -0.92
C GLU A 178 7.15 -8.13 -0.16
N ARG A 179 7.20 -7.80 1.13
CA ARG A 179 6.01 -7.64 1.96
C ARG A 179 5.09 -6.56 1.43
N ALA A 180 5.63 -5.40 1.04
CA ALA A 180 4.85 -4.30 0.49
C ALA A 180 4.20 -4.62 -0.86
N LEU A 181 4.82 -5.48 -1.67
CA LEU A 181 4.37 -5.84 -3.02
C LEU A 181 3.53 -7.12 -3.07
N ARG A 182 3.33 -7.84 -1.96
CA ARG A 182 2.42 -9.00 -1.90
C ARG A 182 1.03 -8.74 -2.48
N PRO A 183 0.41 -7.56 -2.31
CA PRO A 183 -0.91 -7.28 -2.89
C PRO A 183 -0.98 -7.44 -4.41
N LEU A 184 0.15 -7.32 -5.12
CA LEU A 184 0.21 -7.54 -6.57
C LEU A 184 -0.07 -9.01 -6.97
N SER A 185 0.10 -9.95 -6.03
CA SER A 185 -0.05 -11.39 -6.28
C SER A 185 -1.39 -11.95 -5.75
N LEU A 186 -2.28 -11.11 -5.24
CA LEU A 186 -3.54 -11.56 -4.64
C LEU A 186 -4.61 -11.83 -5.70
N ASP A 187 -5.45 -12.83 -5.44
CA ASP A 187 -6.58 -13.25 -6.28
C ASP A 187 -7.87 -12.45 -6.00
N TRP A 188 -7.72 -11.19 -5.58
CA TRP A 188 -8.84 -10.35 -5.13
C TRP A 188 -9.76 -9.86 -6.25
N TYR A 189 -9.38 -10.03 -7.51
CA TYR A 189 -10.04 -9.43 -8.66
C TYR A 189 -11.21 -10.26 -9.23
N GLY A 190 -11.43 -11.46 -8.70
CA GLY A 190 -12.50 -12.37 -9.14
C GLY A 190 -12.11 -13.21 -10.37
N GLN A 191 -12.81 -14.34 -10.54
CA GLN A 191 -12.73 -15.23 -11.70
C GLN A 191 -14.13 -15.30 -12.35
N ARG A 192 -14.19 -15.42 -13.69
CA ARG A 192 -15.49 -15.60 -14.37
C ARG A 192 -16.19 -16.86 -13.82
N GLY A 193 -17.33 -16.67 -13.15
CA GLY A 193 -18.16 -17.74 -12.57
C GLY A 193 -18.00 -18.00 -11.06
N GLN A 194 -17.17 -17.22 -10.35
CA GLN A 194 -16.97 -17.31 -8.88
C GLN A 194 -17.18 -15.95 -8.19
N ASP A 195 -16.71 -15.79 -6.94
CA ASP A 195 -16.68 -14.52 -6.20
C ASP A 195 -16.22 -13.37 -7.13
N PRO A 196 -17.08 -12.36 -7.37
CA PRO A 196 -16.79 -11.33 -8.35
C PRO A 196 -15.64 -10.40 -7.92
N GLY A 197 -15.26 -10.40 -6.64
CA GLY A 197 -14.08 -9.69 -6.15
C GLY A 197 -14.09 -8.19 -6.49
N LEU A 198 -12.90 -7.64 -6.77
CA LEU A 198 -12.73 -6.22 -7.11
C LEU A 198 -13.23 -5.86 -8.52
N SER A 199 -13.35 -6.81 -9.45
CA SER A 199 -13.77 -6.51 -10.83
C SER A 199 -15.25 -6.10 -10.95
N ALA A 200 -16.08 -6.40 -9.95
CA ALA A 200 -17.49 -5.98 -9.91
C ALA A 200 -17.77 -4.90 -8.86
N ALA A 201 -16.74 -4.28 -8.27
CA ALA A 201 -16.93 -3.12 -7.41
C ALA A 201 -17.23 -1.89 -8.27
N ASP A 202 -18.15 -1.04 -7.80
CA ASP A 202 -18.42 0.26 -8.42
C ASP A 202 -17.37 1.30 -8.01
N LEU A 203 -16.68 1.06 -6.89
CA LEU A 203 -15.67 1.95 -6.31
C LEU A 203 -14.69 1.15 -5.44
N CYS A 204 -13.40 1.35 -5.64
CA CYS A 204 -12.38 0.98 -4.66
C CYS A 204 -12.10 2.16 -3.74
N HIS A 205 -12.26 1.96 -2.44
CA HIS A 205 -11.95 2.95 -1.44
C HIS A 205 -10.77 2.47 -0.58
N ALA A 206 -9.57 2.99 -0.86
CA ALA A 206 -8.37 2.71 -0.10
C ALA A 206 -8.21 3.63 1.11
N VAL A 207 -7.96 3.01 2.26
CA VAL A 207 -7.58 3.72 3.47
C VAL A 207 -6.06 3.88 3.45
N GLY A 208 -5.66 4.93 2.75
CA GLY A 208 -4.32 5.47 2.54
C GLY A 208 -3.52 4.90 1.37
N ALA A 209 -2.44 5.61 1.05
CA ALA A 209 -1.67 5.50 -0.19
C ALA A 209 -0.46 4.55 -0.10
N GLY A 210 -0.56 3.53 0.77
CA GLY A 210 0.46 2.49 0.95
C GLY A 210 0.11 1.19 0.20
N PRO A 211 0.61 0.03 0.66
CA PRO A 211 0.23 -1.29 0.15
C PRO A 211 -1.29 -1.52 -0.03
N ALA A 212 -2.14 -0.97 0.86
CA ALA A 212 -3.60 -1.03 0.72
C ALA A 212 -4.15 -0.42 -0.58
N ALA A 213 -3.44 0.53 -1.20
CA ALA A 213 -3.87 1.14 -2.45
C ALA A 213 -3.55 0.29 -3.68
N LEU A 214 -2.61 -0.66 -3.59
CA LEU A 214 -2.18 -1.49 -4.72
C LEU A 214 -3.34 -2.25 -5.38
N PRO A 215 -4.25 -2.91 -4.63
CA PRO A 215 -5.39 -3.57 -5.27
C PRO A 215 -6.33 -2.60 -5.99
N GLY A 216 -6.51 -1.40 -5.46
CA GLY A 216 -7.31 -0.36 -6.10
C GLY A 216 -6.67 0.19 -7.38
N LEU A 217 -5.34 0.36 -7.37
CA LEU A 217 -4.56 0.72 -8.56
C LEU A 217 -4.70 -0.32 -9.67
N LEU A 218 -4.60 -1.61 -9.32
CA LEU A 218 -4.74 -2.71 -10.27
C LEU A 218 -6.19 -2.84 -10.76
N ALA A 219 -7.18 -2.71 -9.87
CA ALA A 219 -8.59 -2.77 -10.24
C ALA A 219 -8.97 -1.64 -11.20
N LYS A 220 -8.47 -0.42 -10.95
CA LYS A 220 -8.64 0.71 -11.86
C LYS A 220 -8.05 0.43 -13.23
N ARG A 221 -6.81 -0.05 -13.30
CA ARG A 221 -6.10 -0.28 -14.56
C ARG A 221 -6.71 -1.44 -15.37
N ALA A 222 -7.10 -2.52 -14.70
CA ALA A 222 -7.59 -3.73 -15.36
C ALA A 222 -9.10 -3.70 -15.68
N TYR A 223 -9.91 -3.03 -14.84
CA TYR A 223 -11.37 -3.08 -14.91
C TYR A 223 -12.04 -1.70 -14.92
N GLY A 224 -11.27 -0.61 -14.90
CA GLY A 224 -11.82 0.75 -14.90
C GLY A 224 -12.47 1.19 -13.59
N VAL A 225 -12.35 0.39 -12.52
CA VAL A 225 -12.97 0.69 -11.22
C VAL A 225 -12.35 1.96 -10.62
N PRO A 226 -13.13 3.01 -10.31
CA PRO A 226 -12.61 4.23 -9.70
C PRO A 226 -11.91 3.98 -8.35
N LEU A 227 -10.90 4.79 -8.04
CA LEU A 227 -10.14 4.74 -6.80
C LEU A 227 -10.34 6.02 -5.98
N LEU A 228 -10.87 5.87 -4.77
CA LEU A 228 -10.93 6.88 -3.72
C LEU A 228 -9.87 6.58 -2.67
N ILE A 229 -9.09 7.57 -2.25
CA ILE A 229 -8.10 7.43 -1.17
C ILE A 229 -8.47 8.33 0.00
N THR A 230 -8.48 7.79 1.21
CA THR A 230 -8.61 8.58 2.44
C THR A 230 -7.40 8.40 3.36
N GLU A 231 -6.85 9.50 3.86
CA GLU A 231 -5.71 9.49 4.78
C GLU A 231 -5.88 10.47 5.93
N TYR A 232 -5.97 9.92 7.15
CA TYR A 232 -6.07 10.70 8.39
C TYR A 232 -4.71 10.97 9.03
N GLY A 233 -3.79 10.01 8.94
CA GLY A 233 -2.37 10.17 9.21
C GLY A 233 -1.59 10.16 7.90
N VAL A 234 -0.62 11.05 7.75
CA VAL A 234 0.32 10.97 6.62
C VAL A 234 1.22 9.78 6.92
N ARG A 235 0.88 8.57 6.44
CA ARG A 235 1.67 7.34 6.70
C ARG A 235 3.13 7.49 6.31
N LEU A 236 3.39 8.26 5.25
CA LEU A 236 4.75 8.62 4.85
C LEU A 236 5.48 9.40 5.97
N ARG A 237 4.80 10.33 6.65
CA ARG A 237 5.32 11.07 7.80
C ARG A 237 5.54 10.14 8.99
N GLU A 238 4.63 9.24 9.29
CA GLU A 238 4.80 8.25 10.36
C GLU A 238 5.99 7.33 10.10
N HIS A 239 6.23 6.95 8.83
CA HIS A 239 7.43 6.20 8.46
C HIS A 239 8.71 7.04 8.57
N TYR A 240 8.69 8.32 8.15
CA TYR A 240 9.81 9.25 8.37
C TYR A 240 10.08 9.49 9.87
N LEU A 241 9.03 9.60 10.69
CA LEU A 241 9.14 9.82 12.14
C LEU A 241 9.58 8.56 12.88
N THR A 242 9.09 7.37 12.50
CA THR A 242 9.57 6.09 13.05
C THR A 242 11.03 5.84 12.66
N SER A 243 11.40 6.24 11.44
CA SER A 243 12.78 6.21 10.93
C SER A 243 13.71 7.18 11.68
N ALA A 244 13.20 8.34 12.11
CA ALA A 244 13.95 9.34 12.88
C ALA A 244 14.03 8.98 14.39
N ALA A 245 12.92 8.52 14.99
CA ALA A 245 12.86 8.09 16.39
C ALA A 245 13.68 6.80 16.64
N GLY A 246 13.81 5.95 15.63
CA GLY A 246 14.64 4.76 15.70
C GLY A 246 16.15 5.00 15.68
N ALA A 247 16.63 6.24 15.47
CA ALA A 247 18.05 6.57 15.57
C ALA A 247 18.64 6.39 17.00
N VAL A 248 17.80 6.17 18.01
CA VAL A 248 18.18 6.07 19.43
C VAL A 248 18.13 4.63 19.98
N ALA A 249 17.64 3.64 19.22
CA ALA A 249 17.53 2.24 19.66
C ALA A 249 18.43 1.30 18.83
N ARG A 250 19.26 0.49 19.51
CA ARG A 250 20.04 -0.59 18.87
C ARG A 250 19.08 -1.65 18.32
N GLY A 251 18.97 -1.75 16.99
CA GLY A 251 18.07 -2.67 16.28
C GLY A 251 17.28 -2.05 15.12
N VAL A 252 17.46 -0.76 14.86
CA VAL A 252 16.76 -0.04 13.79
C VAL A 252 17.53 -0.09 12.48
N ALA A 253 16.79 -0.34 11.40
CA ALA A 253 17.30 -0.43 10.03
C ALA A 253 18.27 0.72 9.69
N GLY A 254 19.41 0.40 9.08
CA GLY A 254 20.47 1.36 8.75
C GLY A 254 19.99 2.52 7.87
N ALA A 255 20.78 3.60 7.82
CA ALA A 255 20.47 4.76 6.98
C ALA A 255 20.15 4.41 5.50
N PRO A 256 20.84 3.45 4.86
CA PRO A 256 20.49 3.02 3.49
C PRO A 256 19.09 2.42 3.40
N VAL A 257 18.73 1.53 4.33
CA VAL A 257 17.42 0.88 4.36
C VAL A 257 16.32 1.92 4.53
N ARG A 258 16.48 2.86 5.47
CA ARG A 258 15.49 3.91 5.71
C ARG A 258 15.32 4.81 4.48
N ALA A 259 16.40 5.20 3.82
CA ALA A 259 16.36 6.04 2.63
C ALA A 259 15.62 5.34 1.47
N LEU A 260 15.96 4.09 1.20
CA LEU A 260 15.35 3.30 0.10
C LEU A 260 13.86 3.04 0.36
N LEU A 261 13.49 2.63 1.57
CA LEU A 261 12.08 2.36 1.89
C LEU A 261 11.24 3.64 1.92
N ALA A 262 11.77 4.74 2.43
CA ALA A 262 11.10 6.03 2.40
C ALA A 262 10.91 6.57 0.98
N SER A 263 11.89 6.32 0.10
CA SER A 263 11.77 6.65 -1.33
C SER A 263 10.72 5.78 -2.02
N PHE A 264 10.71 4.47 -1.78
CA PHE A 264 9.68 3.56 -2.30
C PHE A 264 8.28 3.98 -1.88
N GLN A 265 8.06 4.26 -0.60
CA GLN A 265 6.75 4.69 -0.11
C GLN A 265 6.31 6.02 -0.70
N ARG A 266 7.23 6.98 -0.87
CA ARG A 266 6.93 8.26 -1.51
C ARG A 266 6.45 8.05 -2.95
N ARG A 267 7.15 7.18 -3.71
CA ARG A 267 6.79 6.87 -5.09
C ARG A 267 5.47 6.12 -5.20
N LEU A 268 5.23 5.16 -4.32
CA LEU A 268 3.95 4.45 -4.25
C LEU A 268 2.80 5.42 -3.93
N ALA A 269 3.00 6.31 -2.96
CA ALA A 269 1.98 7.30 -2.60
C ALA A 269 1.71 8.26 -3.76
N ARG A 270 2.76 8.73 -4.45
CA ARG A 270 2.63 9.60 -5.64
C ARG A 270 1.84 8.92 -6.75
N GLU A 271 2.14 7.66 -7.07
CA GLU A 271 1.37 6.90 -8.05
C GLU A 271 -0.08 6.74 -7.61
N ALA A 272 -0.31 6.38 -6.35
CA ALA A 272 -1.65 6.24 -5.78
C ALA A 272 -2.46 7.55 -5.90
N TYR A 273 -1.87 8.70 -5.58
CA TYR A 273 -2.53 10.00 -5.72
C TYR A 273 -2.76 10.39 -7.19
N ALA A 274 -1.79 10.15 -8.08
CA ALA A 274 -1.93 10.43 -9.51
C ALA A 274 -3.08 9.63 -10.13
N GLN A 275 -3.30 8.40 -9.66
CA GLN A 275 -4.37 7.53 -10.12
C GLN A 275 -5.67 7.67 -9.34
N ALA A 276 -5.72 8.31 -8.18
CA ALA A 276 -6.97 8.49 -7.46
C ALA A 276 -7.90 9.48 -8.20
N GLN A 277 -9.20 9.16 -8.24
CA GLN A 277 -10.25 10.08 -8.71
C GLN A 277 -10.52 11.15 -7.66
N LEU A 278 -10.43 10.79 -6.39
CA LEU A 278 -10.66 11.68 -5.26
C LEU A 278 -9.75 11.27 -4.10
N ILE A 279 -9.21 12.27 -3.41
CA ILE A 279 -8.34 12.10 -2.25
C ILE A 279 -8.94 12.92 -1.09
N THR A 280 -9.23 12.25 0.02
CA THR A 280 -9.80 12.87 1.20
C THR A 280 -8.80 12.89 2.37
N PRO A 281 -8.03 13.99 2.53
CA PRO A 281 -7.20 14.18 3.71
C PRO A 281 -8.06 14.42 4.95
N GLY A 282 -7.62 13.87 6.09
CA GLY A 282 -8.26 14.06 7.38
C GLY A 282 -8.10 15.45 8.00
N ASN A 283 -7.16 16.25 7.49
CA ASN A 283 -6.92 17.62 7.97
C ASN A 283 -6.08 18.41 6.95
N SER A 284 -6.01 19.73 7.15
CA SER A 284 -5.25 20.65 6.30
C SER A 284 -3.74 20.37 6.30
N HIS A 285 -3.20 19.83 7.40
CA HIS A 285 -1.78 19.44 7.47
C HIS A 285 -1.48 18.25 6.54
N ALA A 286 -2.31 17.21 6.56
CA ALA A 286 -2.20 16.05 5.69
C ALA A 286 -2.35 16.45 4.21
N ARG A 287 -3.30 17.34 3.90
CA ARG A 287 -3.46 17.89 2.55
C ARG A 287 -2.16 18.50 2.00
N ARG A 288 -1.47 19.32 2.81
CA ARG A 288 -0.19 19.95 2.40
C ARG A 288 0.93 18.94 2.14
N TRP A 289 0.91 17.80 2.83
CA TRP A 289 1.86 16.72 2.57
C TRP A 289 1.53 15.98 1.29
N GLN A 290 0.25 15.67 1.05
CA GLN A 290 -0.20 15.02 -0.17
C GLN A 290 0.12 15.86 -1.41
N GLN A 291 -0.09 17.18 -1.35
CA GLN A 291 0.31 18.11 -2.42
C GLN A 291 1.81 18.05 -2.69
N ARG A 292 2.65 18.02 -1.64
CA ARG A 292 4.10 17.84 -1.78
C ARG A 292 4.51 16.48 -2.35
N CYS A 293 3.63 15.48 -2.24
CA CYS A 293 3.81 14.16 -2.85
C CYS A 293 3.19 14.09 -4.27
N GLY A 294 2.75 15.21 -4.86
CA GLY A 294 2.24 15.28 -6.22
C GLY A 294 0.73 15.05 -6.36
N ALA A 295 -0.05 15.08 -5.27
CA ALA A 295 -1.50 15.04 -5.35
C ALA A 295 -2.06 16.32 -6.00
N ASP A 296 -2.91 16.13 -7.00
CA ASP A 296 -3.62 17.21 -7.69
C ASP A 296 -4.58 17.94 -6.74
N ASN A 297 -4.51 19.26 -6.73
CA ASN A 297 -5.33 20.10 -5.86
C ASN A 297 -6.82 19.98 -6.15
N GLU A 298 -7.21 19.76 -7.42
CA GLU A 298 -8.62 19.64 -7.82
C GLU A 298 -9.26 18.35 -7.28
N ARG A 299 -8.43 17.33 -7.04
CA ARG A 299 -8.83 16.02 -6.52
C ARG A 299 -8.79 15.94 -4.99
N LEU A 300 -8.37 17.00 -4.30
CA LEU A 300 -8.26 17.02 -2.84
C LEU A 300 -9.50 17.62 -2.19
N ARG A 301 -10.18 16.85 -1.33
CA ARG A 301 -11.32 17.30 -0.52
C ARG A 301 -11.10 16.95 0.94
N THR A 302 -10.77 17.94 1.77
CA THR A 302 -10.52 17.68 3.20
C THR A 302 -11.81 17.26 3.89
N VAL A 303 -11.80 16.07 4.50
CA VAL A 303 -12.91 15.52 5.28
C VAL A 303 -12.38 15.23 6.67
N TYR A 304 -12.77 16.04 7.65
CA TYR A 304 -12.32 15.87 9.03
C TYR A 304 -12.90 14.58 9.62
N PRO A 305 -12.11 13.80 10.38
CA PRO A 305 -12.64 12.65 11.10
C PRO A 305 -13.64 13.17 12.13
N GLY A 306 -14.93 12.95 11.89
CA GLY A 306 -15.97 13.29 12.85
C GLY A 306 -15.73 12.56 14.18
N MET A 307 -16.11 13.20 15.27
CA MET A 307 -16.16 12.60 16.60
C MET A 307 -17.61 12.30 16.97
N ASP A 308 -17.83 11.21 17.70
CA ASP A 308 -19.14 10.96 18.28
C ASP A 308 -19.44 12.06 19.31
N ALA A 309 -20.51 12.81 19.08
CA ALA A 309 -20.90 13.94 19.91
C ALA A 309 -21.75 13.50 21.12
N ALA A 310 -22.32 12.29 21.11
CA ALA A 310 -23.22 11.81 22.16
C ALA A 310 -22.62 11.89 23.59
N PRO A 311 -21.32 11.58 23.82
CA PRO A 311 -20.70 11.76 25.13
C PRO A 311 -20.64 13.22 25.62
N PHE A 312 -20.74 14.19 24.71
CA PHE A 312 -20.66 15.63 25.00
C PHE A 312 -22.05 16.28 25.15
N GLU A 313 -23.13 15.61 24.72
CA GLU A 313 -24.51 16.08 24.92
C GLU A 313 -24.89 16.18 26.41
N ALA A 314 -24.24 15.39 27.28
CA ALA A 314 -24.44 15.43 28.72
C ALA A 314 -23.79 16.62 29.43
N VAL A 315 -22.93 17.39 28.75
CA VAL A 315 -22.25 18.57 29.31
C VAL A 315 -23.04 19.83 28.94
N GLY A 316 -24.28 19.92 29.42
CA GLY A 316 -25.06 21.15 29.36
C GLY A 316 -24.44 22.23 30.24
N GLU A 317 -24.39 23.47 29.75
CA GLU A 317 -23.85 24.64 30.47
C GLU A 317 -24.45 24.76 31.86
N GLN A 318 -23.66 24.48 32.90
CA GLN A 318 -23.95 24.97 34.24
C GLN A 318 -23.73 26.49 34.25
N THR A 319 -24.69 27.21 33.68
CA THR A 319 -24.81 28.65 33.85
C THR A 319 -25.25 28.86 35.30
N THR A 320 -24.26 29.01 36.20
CA THR A 320 -24.52 29.38 37.58
C THR A 320 -24.77 30.89 37.57
N LEU A 321 -26.05 31.28 37.55
CA LEU A 321 -26.52 32.62 37.89
C LEU A 321 -26.54 32.79 39.41
#